data_AF-A0A950B889-F1
#
_entry.id   AF-A0A950B889-F1
#
_cell.length_a   1.000
_cell.length_b   1.000
_cell.length_c   1.000
_cell.angle_alpha   90.00
_cell.angle_beta   90.00
_cell.angle_gamma   90.00
#
_symmetry.space_group_name_H-M   'P 1'
#
loop_
_entity.id
_entity.type
_entity.pdbx_description
1 polymer ?
#
loop_
_entity_poly.entity_id
_entity_poly.type
_entity_poly.pdbx_seq_one_letter_code
_entity_poly.pdbx_strand_id
1 'polypeptide(L)'
;LSAHASWTLERESALGLQFAGILYYDAQALMVRASDAVASATDLKGASVCVQEGTSSVGHLRRWAAANQLDLQPLVLASAAEVRAAFFAGRCRAWTGDASQLAVARSNAPGGAQSWTILTWDIAEEPLGPAVREGDAAWLALVRWVLITLASAEQLGLTRENLAQREHEAAVRTALMPDTEVDRSVGVAPGWMLRAVAAVGNYGEIFERNLGSHSPFDIERGRNRLWTQGGLMYVPPTR
;
A
#
# COMPACT_ATOMS: atom_id res chain seq x y z
N LEU A 1 13.41 -2.27 4.75
CA LEU A 1 11.98 -1.86 4.79
C LEU A 1 11.16 -3.14 4.85
N SER A 2 10.28 -3.25 5.85
CA SER A 2 9.24 -4.27 5.91
C SER A 2 8.58 -4.40 4.54
N ALA A 3 8.68 -5.56 3.90
CA ALA A 3 8.09 -5.78 2.58
C ALA A 3 6.58 -5.57 2.70
N HIS A 4 6.05 -4.56 2.01
CA HIS A 4 4.62 -4.37 1.86
C HIS A 4 4.12 -5.52 0.99
N ALA A 5 3.52 -6.52 1.62
CA ALA A 5 2.97 -7.69 0.95
C ALA A 5 1.45 -7.59 0.98
N SER A 6 0.82 -7.94 -0.14
CA SER A 6 -0.62 -8.15 -0.21
C SER A 6 -1.05 -9.25 0.76
N TRP A 7 -2.03 -8.94 1.60
CA TRP A 7 -2.65 -9.91 2.49
C TRP A 7 -3.50 -10.89 1.67
N THR A 8 -3.11 -12.16 1.67
CA THR A 8 -3.85 -13.24 0.99
C THR A 8 -3.93 -14.47 1.89
N LEU A 9 -4.99 -15.27 1.72
CA LEU A 9 -5.16 -16.54 2.43
C LEU A 9 -3.98 -17.50 2.18
N GLU A 10 -3.47 -17.56 0.96
CA GLU A 10 -2.34 -18.42 0.60
C GLU A 10 -1.08 -18.03 1.40
N ARG A 11 -0.76 -16.73 1.47
CA ARG A 11 0.39 -16.26 2.24
C ARG A 11 0.24 -16.53 3.74
N GLU A 12 -0.96 -16.38 4.28
CA GLU A 12 -1.23 -16.64 5.70
C GLU A 12 -1.16 -18.14 6.00
N SER A 13 -1.94 -18.96 5.27
CA SER A 13 -2.05 -20.40 5.53
C SER A 13 -0.84 -21.25 5.12
N ALA A 14 -0.11 -20.86 4.07
CA ALA A 14 0.95 -21.71 3.50
C ALA A 14 2.37 -21.29 3.89
N LEU A 15 2.58 -20.04 4.32
CA LEU A 15 3.92 -19.50 4.61
C LEU A 15 4.19 -19.27 6.10
N GLY A 16 3.24 -19.57 6.98
CA GLY A 16 3.37 -19.35 8.43
C GLY A 16 3.50 -17.86 8.77
N LEU A 17 2.72 -17.01 8.08
CA LEU A 17 2.73 -15.57 8.21
C LEU A 17 1.39 -15.08 8.77
N GLN A 18 1.42 -14.02 9.57
CA GLN A 18 0.23 -13.27 9.98
C GLN A 18 0.34 -11.82 9.52
N PHE A 19 -0.77 -11.22 9.15
CA PHE A 19 -0.81 -9.81 8.79
C PHE A 19 -1.31 -8.97 9.97
N ALA A 20 -0.51 -7.96 10.32
CA ALA A 20 -0.84 -7.07 11.43
C ALA A 20 -2.03 -6.15 11.10
N GLY A 21 -2.26 -5.86 9.83
CA GLY A 21 -3.33 -5.00 9.35
C GLY A 21 -3.00 -4.48 7.95
N ILE A 22 -3.96 -3.82 7.32
CA ILE A 22 -3.76 -3.18 6.02
C ILE A 22 -3.21 -1.78 6.27
N LEU A 23 -2.01 -1.50 5.76
CA LEU A 23 -1.36 -0.19 5.81
C LEU A 23 -1.68 0.65 4.58
N TYR A 24 -1.84 -0.02 3.42
CA TYR A 24 -2.11 0.63 2.16
C TYR A 24 -3.02 -0.24 1.30
N TYR A 25 -4.19 0.31 0.94
CA TYR A 25 -5.12 -0.28 -0.01
C TYR A 25 -4.68 0.07 -1.43
N ASP A 26 -4.13 -0.91 -2.14
CA ASP A 26 -3.77 -0.79 -3.54
C ASP A 26 -4.67 -1.67 -4.43
N ALA A 27 -4.47 -1.57 -5.74
CA ALA A 27 -5.03 -2.47 -6.72
C ALA A 27 -3.99 -2.74 -7.80
N GLN A 28 -4.03 -3.94 -8.37
CA GLN A 28 -3.28 -4.22 -9.57
C GLN A 28 -3.89 -3.49 -10.76
N ALA A 29 -3.03 -2.82 -11.53
CA ALA A 29 -3.40 -2.05 -12.70
C ALA A 29 -2.49 -2.38 -13.89
N LEU A 30 -2.71 -1.67 -15.00
CA LEU A 30 -1.88 -1.71 -16.20
C LEU A 30 -1.35 -0.32 -16.52
N MET A 31 -0.09 -0.21 -16.91
CA MET A 31 0.49 0.99 -17.49
C MET A 31 0.78 0.77 -18.98
N VAL A 32 0.43 1.74 -19.80
CA VAL A 32 0.61 1.76 -21.26
C VAL A 32 1.21 3.10 -21.71
N ARG A 33 1.65 3.19 -22.96
CA ARG A 33 1.99 4.48 -23.58
C ARG A 33 0.72 5.29 -23.80
N ALA A 34 0.74 6.56 -23.46
CA ALA A 34 -0.42 7.45 -23.67
C ALA A 34 -0.81 7.55 -25.16
N SER A 35 0.17 7.49 -26.06
CA SER A 35 -0.04 7.49 -27.51
C SER A 35 -0.79 6.29 -28.06
N ASP A 36 -0.84 5.18 -27.30
CA ASP A 36 -1.54 3.96 -27.74
C ASP A 36 -3.07 4.11 -27.67
N ALA A 37 -3.57 5.20 -27.05
CA ALA A 37 -4.98 5.58 -26.99
C ALA A 37 -5.91 4.44 -26.52
N VAL A 38 -5.41 3.60 -25.60
CA VAL A 38 -6.14 2.46 -25.03
C VAL A 38 -7.31 2.97 -24.20
N ALA A 39 -8.54 2.67 -24.63
CA ALA A 39 -9.78 3.12 -23.99
C ALA A 39 -10.50 1.98 -23.26
N SER A 40 -10.25 0.74 -23.65
CA SER A 40 -10.93 -0.46 -23.15
C SER A 40 -10.00 -1.66 -23.07
N ALA A 41 -10.33 -2.63 -22.20
CA ALA A 41 -9.53 -3.85 -22.04
C ALA A 41 -9.34 -4.61 -23.36
N THR A 42 -10.35 -4.58 -24.24
CA THR A 42 -10.31 -5.20 -25.57
C THR A 42 -9.25 -4.62 -26.50
N ASP A 43 -8.82 -3.37 -26.30
CA ASP A 43 -7.72 -2.76 -27.08
C ASP A 43 -6.35 -3.38 -26.77
N LEU A 44 -6.27 -4.16 -25.70
CA LEU A 44 -5.10 -4.93 -25.32
C LEU A 44 -5.22 -6.42 -25.69
N LYS A 45 -6.23 -6.84 -26.45
CA LYS A 45 -6.38 -8.25 -26.82
C LYS A 45 -5.12 -8.77 -27.55
N GLY A 46 -4.57 -9.90 -27.11
CA GLY A 46 -3.34 -10.48 -27.64
C GLY A 46 -2.05 -9.73 -27.27
N ALA A 47 -2.13 -8.67 -26.46
CA ALA A 47 -0.98 -7.82 -26.16
C ALA A 47 0.05 -8.52 -25.26
N SER A 48 1.33 -8.18 -25.47
CA SER A 48 2.40 -8.54 -24.55
C SER A 48 2.36 -7.68 -23.29
N VAL A 49 2.37 -8.33 -22.13
CA VAL A 49 2.27 -7.67 -20.82
C VAL A 49 3.47 -8.04 -19.95
N CYS A 50 4.31 -7.07 -19.63
CA CYS A 50 5.44 -7.27 -18.73
C CYS A 50 4.92 -7.41 -17.29
N VAL A 51 5.39 -8.43 -16.58
CA VAL A 51 5.02 -8.71 -15.19
C VAL A 51 6.21 -9.31 -14.44
N GLN A 52 6.36 -8.97 -13.16
CA GLN A 52 7.43 -9.52 -12.33
C GLN A 52 7.10 -10.94 -11.88
N GLU A 53 8.09 -11.81 -11.90
CA GLU A 53 8.03 -13.12 -11.27
C GLU A 53 7.87 -13.01 -9.73
N GLY A 54 7.27 -14.03 -9.11
CA GLY A 54 7.14 -14.12 -7.65
C GLY A 54 6.10 -13.17 -7.03
N THR A 55 5.28 -12.51 -7.84
CA THR A 55 4.18 -11.65 -7.37
C THR A 55 2.80 -12.27 -7.60
N SER A 56 1.80 -11.81 -6.83
CA SER A 56 0.38 -12.12 -7.06
C SER A 56 -0.08 -11.70 -8.47
N SER A 57 0.57 -10.68 -9.03
CA SER A 57 0.19 -10.05 -10.29
C SER A 57 0.16 -10.99 -11.48
N VAL A 58 1.03 -12.01 -11.51
CA VAL A 58 1.06 -13.01 -12.60
C VAL A 58 -0.24 -13.83 -12.63
N GLY A 59 -0.68 -14.31 -11.46
CA GLY A 59 -1.89 -15.12 -11.34
C GLY A 59 -3.15 -14.30 -11.59
N HIS A 60 -3.21 -13.09 -11.03
CA HIS A 60 -4.30 -12.13 -11.25
C HIS A 60 -4.45 -11.75 -12.72
N LEU A 61 -3.35 -11.40 -13.40
CA LEU A 61 -3.37 -11.05 -14.83
C LEU A 61 -3.94 -12.19 -15.67
N ARG A 62 -3.49 -13.44 -15.43
CA ARG A 62 -3.97 -14.61 -16.18
C ARG A 62 -5.47 -14.84 -15.97
N ARG A 63 -5.96 -14.77 -14.72
CA ARG A 63 -7.39 -14.93 -14.42
C ARG A 63 -8.23 -13.81 -15.03
N TRP A 64 -7.80 -12.57 -14.90
CA TRP A 64 -8.49 -11.42 -15.47
C TRP A 64 -8.52 -11.47 -17.00
N ALA A 65 -7.40 -11.82 -17.65
CA ALA A 65 -7.32 -11.98 -19.10
C ALA A 65 -8.26 -13.09 -19.61
N ALA A 66 -8.33 -14.22 -18.93
CA ALA A 66 -9.21 -15.32 -19.28
C ALA A 66 -10.69 -14.94 -19.11
N ALA A 67 -11.05 -14.33 -17.97
CA ALA A 67 -12.42 -13.88 -17.69
C ALA A 67 -12.94 -12.87 -18.72
N ASN A 68 -12.04 -12.05 -19.29
CA ASN A 68 -12.35 -11.02 -20.27
C ASN A 68 -12.01 -11.42 -21.73
N GLN A 69 -11.63 -12.68 -21.98
CA GLN A 69 -11.30 -13.20 -23.33
C GLN A 69 -10.24 -12.37 -24.08
N LEU A 70 -9.25 -11.86 -23.34
CA LEU A 70 -8.23 -10.95 -23.86
C LEU A 70 -7.01 -11.67 -24.44
N ASP A 71 -6.76 -12.93 -24.09
CA ASP A 71 -5.60 -13.71 -24.57
C ASP A 71 -4.27 -12.94 -24.44
N LEU A 72 -4.09 -12.25 -23.31
CA LEU A 72 -2.86 -11.50 -23.02
C LEU A 72 -1.67 -12.45 -22.97
N GLN A 73 -0.51 -11.97 -23.41
CA GLN A 73 0.73 -12.73 -23.48
C GLN A 73 1.71 -12.23 -22.40
N PRO A 74 1.73 -12.81 -21.19
CA PRO A 74 2.58 -12.30 -20.11
C PRO A 74 4.05 -12.58 -20.42
N LEU A 75 4.88 -11.53 -20.41
CA LEU A 75 6.33 -11.64 -20.36
C LEU A 75 6.76 -11.55 -18.90
N VAL A 76 7.04 -12.72 -18.30
CA VAL A 76 7.48 -12.83 -16.91
C VAL A 76 8.97 -12.54 -16.81
N LEU A 77 9.36 -11.63 -15.94
CA LEU A 77 10.74 -11.15 -15.77
C LEU A 77 11.15 -11.21 -14.29
N ALA A 78 12.44 -11.43 -14.03
CA ALA A 78 12.90 -11.83 -12.69
C ALA A 78 12.89 -10.68 -11.67
N SER A 79 12.90 -9.42 -12.13
CA SER A 79 12.99 -8.25 -11.25
C SER A 79 12.23 -7.03 -11.77
N ALA A 80 11.86 -6.13 -10.86
CA ALA A 80 11.25 -4.84 -11.21
C ALA A 80 12.12 -4.00 -12.16
N ALA A 81 13.45 -4.12 -12.06
CA ALA A 81 14.38 -3.44 -12.94
C ALA A 81 14.31 -3.98 -14.38
N GLU A 82 14.24 -5.30 -14.54
CA GLU A 82 14.07 -5.94 -15.85
C GLU A 82 12.71 -5.64 -16.47
N VAL A 83 11.64 -5.69 -15.68
CA VAL A 83 10.28 -5.31 -16.10
C VAL A 83 10.28 -3.90 -16.67
N ARG A 84 10.85 -2.95 -15.92
CA ARG A 84 10.97 -1.55 -16.32
C ARG A 84 11.77 -1.38 -17.61
N ALA A 85 12.94 -2.01 -17.70
CA ALA A 85 13.80 -1.93 -18.86
C ALA A 85 13.11 -2.51 -20.12
N ALA A 86 12.46 -3.67 -19.99
CA ALA A 86 11.77 -4.33 -21.08
C ALA A 86 10.56 -3.52 -21.58
N PHE A 87 9.75 -2.98 -20.66
CA PHE A 87 8.58 -2.18 -21.00
C PHE A 87 8.97 -0.89 -21.71
N PHE A 88 9.92 -0.12 -21.16
CA PHE A 88 10.36 1.14 -21.76
C PHE A 88 11.14 0.95 -23.06
N ALA A 89 11.80 -0.20 -23.26
CA ALA A 89 12.38 -0.58 -24.55
C ALA A 89 11.34 -1.05 -25.59
N GLY A 90 10.06 -1.10 -25.23
CA GLY A 90 8.98 -1.47 -26.15
C GLY A 90 8.78 -2.98 -26.34
N ARG A 91 9.41 -3.84 -25.53
CA ARG A 91 9.21 -5.31 -25.59
C ARG A 91 7.80 -5.74 -25.19
N CYS A 92 7.15 -4.94 -24.34
CA CYS A 92 5.76 -5.12 -23.94
C CYS A 92 4.90 -3.93 -24.37
N ARG A 93 3.64 -4.20 -24.69
CA ARG A 93 2.62 -3.16 -24.93
C ARG A 93 2.07 -2.62 -23.61
N ALA A 94 2.02 -3.44 -22.57
CA ALA A 94 1.62 -3.01 -21.23
C ALA A 94 2.57 -3.54 -20.15
N TRP A 95 2.57 -2.89 -18.99
CA TRP A 95 3.19 -3.37 -17.75
C TRP A 95 2.11 -3.48 -16.67
N THR A 96 1.96 -4.64 -16.04
CA THR A 96 1.09 -4.81 -14.87
C THR A 96 1.84 -4.89 -13.54
N GLY A 97 1.22 -4.34 -12.50
CA GLY A 97 1.68 -4.35 -11.11
C GLY A 97 0.74 -3.51 -10.25
N ASP A 98 1.06 -3.36 -8.97
CA ASP A 98 0.30 -2.50 -8.06
C ASP A 98 0.31 -1.05 -8.58
N ALA A 99 -0.83 -0.36 -8.51
CA ALA A 99 -0.99 0.96 -9.11
C ALA A 99 -0.03 1.99 -8.49
N SER A 100 0.27 1.88 -7.19
CA SER A 100 1.29 2.74 -6.55
C SER A 100 2.69 2.52 -7.13
N GLN A 101 3.08 1.27 -7.39
CA GLN A 101 4.38 0.95 -8.00
C GLN A 101 4.46 1.46 -9.43
N LEU A 102 3.37 1.33 -10.20
CA LEU A 102 3.28 1.88 -11.54
C LEU A 102 3.35 3.41 -11.53
N ALA A 103 2.75 4.08 -10.54
CA ALA A 103 2.84 5.54 -10.39
C ALA A 103 4.28 6.01 -10.11
N VAL A 104 5.01 5.30 -9.26
CA VAL A 104 6.44 5.53 -9.00
C VAL A 104 7.29 5.30 -10.25
N ALA A 105 6.99 4.25 -11.02
CA ALA A 105 7.70 4.00 -12.28
C ALA A 105 7.39 5.08 -13.33
N ARG A 106 6.14 5.53 -13.41
CA ARG A 106 5.67 6.58 -14.32
C ARG A 106 6.34 7.93 -14.05
N SER A 107 6.51 8.32 -12.79
CA SER A 107 7.13 9.62 -12.45
C SER A 107 8.58 9.73 -12.94
N ASN A 108 9.26 8.58 -13.10
CA ASN A 108 10.63 8.47 -13.58
C ASN A 108 10.73 7.97 -15.03
N ALA A 109 9.62 7.95 -15.77
CA ALA A 109 9.57 7.32 -17.08
C ALA A 109 10.18 8.19 -18.19
N PRO A 110 10.76 7.57 -19.24
CA PRO A 110 11.24 8.30 -20.41
C PRO A 110 10.13 9.13 -21.07
N GLY A 111 10.45 10.35 -21.50
CA GLY A 111 9.47 11.28 -22.07
C GLY A 111 8.62 12.03 -21.04
N GLY A 112 8.75 11.70 -19.74
CA GLY A 112 7.98 12.28 -18.65
C GLY A 112 6.68 11.52 -18.37
N ALA A 113 6.09 11.77 -17.20
CA ALA A 113 4.93 11.03 -16.69
C ALA A 113 3.72 11.06 -17.64
N GLN A 114 3.51 12.18 -18.34
CA GLN A 114 2.42 12.39 -19.30
C GLN A 114 2.49 11.50 -20.55
N SER A 115 3.66 10.90 -20.85
CA SER A 115 3.80 9.95 -21.95
C SER A 115 3.22 8.56 -21.63
N TRP A 116 2.71 8.36 -20.41
CA TRP A 116 2.27 7.07 -19.91
C TRP A 116 0.95 7.18 -19.15
N THR A 117 0.08 6.20 -19.35
CA THR A 117 -1.24 6.15 -18.73
C THR A 117 -1.34 4.90 -17.87
N ILE A 118 -1.78 5.07 -16.62
CA ILE A 118 -2.17 3.96 -15.75
C ILE A 118 -3.67 3.77 -15.91
N LEU A 119 -4.07 2.57 -16.34
CA LEU A 119 -5.44 2.18 -16.58
C LEU A 119 -6.02 1.64 -15.27
N THR A 120 -7.00 2.36 -14.71
CA THR A 120 -7.67 2.01 -13.45
C THR A 120 -8.79 0.99 -13.66
N TRP A 121 -8.50 -0.08 -14.40
CA TRP A 121 -9.34 -1.26 -14.43
C TRP A 121 -8.79 -2.16 -13.34
N ASP A 122 -9.29 -2.02 -12.12
CA ASP A 122 -8.79 -2.78 -10.97
C ASP A 122 -8.81 -4.28 -11.29
N ILE A 123 -7.64 -4.84 -11.61
CA ILE A 123 -7.47 -6.24 -12.04
C ILE A 123 -7.69 -7.15 -10.84
N ALA A 124 -7.17 -6.73 -9.69
CA ALA A 124 -7.27 -7.39 -8.41
C ALA A 124 -7.04 -6.38 -7.29
N GLU A 125 -7.63 -6.65 -6.12
CA GLU A 125 -7.34 -5.91 -4.89
C GLU A 125 -5.99 -6.33 -4.32
N GLU A 126 -5.19 -5.36 -3.88
CA GLU A 126 -3.85 -5.60 -3.33
C GLU A 126 -3.75 -4.88 -1.96
N PRO A 127 -4.33 -5.45 -0.89
CA PRO A 127 -4.28 -4.86 0.45
C PRO A 127 -2.91 -5.09 1.09
N LEU A 128 -2.05 -4.08 1.07
CA LEU A 128 -0.67 -4.19 1.50
C LEU A 128 -0.55 -3.98 3.02
N GLY A 129 0.13 -4.91 3.69
CA GLY A 129 0.30 -4.88 5.13
C GLY A 129 1.65 -5.44 5.59
N PRO A 130 2.03 -5.19 6.86
CA PRO A 130 3.17 -5.84 7.47
C PRO A 130 2.83 -7.30 7.75
N ALA A 131 3.61 -8.20 7.14
CA ALA A 131 3.60 -9.61 7.48
C ALA A 131 4.60 -9.87 8.62
N VAL A 132 4.15 -10.59 9.65
CA VAL A 132 4.96 -11.09 10.76
C VAL A 132 4.94 -12.61 10.77
N ARG A 133 5.90 -13.24 11.44
CA ARG A 133 5.90 -14.69 11.63
C ARG A 133 4.75 -15.10 12.56
N GLU A 134 4.11 -16.22 12.26
CA GLU A 134 3.19 -16.86 13.20
C GLU A 134 3.86 -17.27 14.52
N GLY A 135 3.04 -17.41 15.56
CA GLY A 135 3.46 -17.93 16.87
C GLY A 135 3.89 -16.87 17.89
N ASP A 136 3.90 -15.59 17.52
CA ASP A 136 4.18 -14.47 18.42
C ASP A 136 3.01 -13.47 18.46
N ALA A 137 2.01 -13.78 19.29
CA ALA A 137 0.80 -12.97 19.41
C ALA A 137 1.06 -11.57 19.99
N ALA A 138 2.05 -11.43 20.89
CA ALA A 138 2.41 -10.14 21.48
C ALA A 138 3.05 -9.23 20.43
N TRP A 139 3.96 -9.77 19.62
CA TRP A 139 4.55 -9.04 18.49
C TRP A 139 3.51 -8.64 17.45
N LEU A 140 2.62 -9.56 17.06
CA LEU A 140 1.52 -9.27 16.14
C LEU A 140 0.64 -8.13 16.65
N ALA A 141 0.25 -8.19 17.93
CA ALA A 141 -0.56 -7.15 18.57
C ALA A 141 0.18 -5.81 18.59
N LEU A 142 1.46 -5.78 18.96
CA LEU A 142 2.25 -4.56 18.98
C LEU A 142 2.34 -3.92 17.58
N VAL A 143 2.70 -4.69 16.55
CA VAL A 143 2.78 -4.17 15.18
C VAL A 143 1.42 -3.64 14.74
N ARG A 144 0.34 -4.40 14.97
CA ARG A 144 -1.04 -3.95 14.64
C ARG A 144 -1.39 -2.63 15.30
N TRP A 145 -1.09 -2.50 16.59
CA TRP A 145 -1.40 -1.29 17.32
C TRP A 145 -0.53 -0.11 16.92
N VAL A 146 0.72 -0.32 16.46
CA VAL A 146 1.50 0.76 15.83
C VAL A 146 0.74 1.34 14.63
N LEU A 147 0.22 0.50 13.73
CA LEU A 147 -0.55 0.99 12.57
C LEU A 147 -1.78 1.78 13.00
N ILE A 148 -2.54 1.23 13.95
CA ILE A 148 -3.75 1.87 14.49
C ILE A 148 -3.42 3.20 15.18
N THR A 149 -2.33 3.27 15.95
CA THR A 149 -1.88 4.48 16.63
C THR A 149 -1.60 5.60 15.63
N LEU A 150 -0.90 5.31 14.53
CA LEU A 150 -0.56 6.32 13.51
C LEU A 150 -1.83 6.87 12.83
N ALA A 151 -2.81 6.01 12.55
CA ALA A 151 -4.11 6.43 12.01
C ALA A 151 -4.98 7.16 13.05
N SER A 152 -4.93 6.74 14.32
CA SER A 152 -5.61 7.41 15.44
C SER A 152 -5.11 8.84 15.61
N ALA A 153 -3.80 9.04 15.52
CA ALA A 153 -3.19 10.35 15.60
C ALA A 153 -3.68 11.26 14.46
N GLU A 154 -3.82 10.73 13.24
CA GLU A 154 -4.38 11.49 12.10
C GLU A 154 -5.83 11.88 12.38
N GLN A 155 -6.65 10.94 12.88
CA GLN A 155 -8.05 11.19 13.22
C GLN A 155 -8.22 12.27 14.31
N LEU A 156 -7.27 12.38 15.24
CA LEU A 156 -7.24 13.40 16.28
C LEU A 156 -6.61 14.74 15.83
N GLY A 157 -6.12 14.81 14.59
CA GLY A 157 -5.36 15.96 14.08
C GLY A 157 -4.02 16.16 14.80
N LEU A 158 -3.46 15.10 15.38
CA LEU A 158 -2.14 15.13 16.01
C LEU A 158 -1.07 14.99 14.94
N THR A 159 -0.12 15.91 14.92
CA THR A 159 1.06 15.88 14.06
C THR A 159 2.32 15.80 14.91
N ARG A 160 3.48 15.54 14.30
CA ARG A 160 4.76 15.65 15.03
C ARG A 160 4.95 17.02 15.68
N GLU A 161 4.49 18.07 15.01
CA GLU A 161 4.69 19.46 15.41
C GLU A 161 3.82 19.86 16.59
N ASN A 162 2.56 19.39 16.65
CA ASN A 162 1.61 19.80 17.70
C ASN A 162 1.52 18.81 18.87
N LEU A 163 2.13 17.62 18.75
CA LEU A 163 2.00 16.54 19.74
C LEU A 163 2.33 16.99 21.17
N ALA A 164 3.49 17.62 21.37
CA ALA A 164 3.95 18.03 22.69
C ALA A 164 3.00 19.06 23.37
N GLN A 165 2.28 19.83 22.57
CA GLN A 165 1.31 20.82 23.07
C GLN A 165 -0.06 20.19 23.35
N ARG A 166 -0.37 19.04 22.74
CA ARG A 166 -1.71 18.44 22.80
C ARG A 166 -1.77 17.12 23.56
N GLU A 167 -0.62 16.54 23.92
CA GLU A 167 -0.55 15.23 24.60
C GLU A 167 -1.28 15.16 25.96
N HIS A 168 -1.53 16.32 26.58
CA HIS A 168 -2.28 16.42 27.83
C HIS A 168 -3.80 16.51 27.65
N GLU A 169 -4.29 16.71 26.42
CA GLU A 169 -5.73 16.76 26.13
C GLU A 169 -6.39 15.41 26.49
N ALA A 170 -7.57 15.46 27.11
CA ALA A 170 -8.27 14.27 27.57
C ALA A 170 -8.55 13.26 26.44
N ALA A 171 -8.87 13.74 25.24
CA ALA A 171 -9.10 12.89 24.06
C ALA A 171 -7.82 12.16 23.63
N VAL A 172 -6.67 12.84 23.67
CA VAL A 172 -5.36 12.27 23.31
C VAL A 172 -4.91 11.26 24.35
N ARG A 173 -5.05 11.59 25.63
CA ARG A 173 -4.77 10.67 26.74
C ARG A 173 -5.63 9.40 26.64
N THR A 174 -6.93 9.55 26.40
CA THR A 174 -7.85 8.41 26.27
C THR A 174 -7.48 7.52 25.09
N ALA A 175 -7.10 8.11 23.95
CA ALA A 175 -6.81 7.36 22.74
C ALA A 175 -5.40 6.75 22.71
N LEU A 176 -4.37 7.45 23.21
CA LEU A 176 -2.96 7.12 22.97
C LEU A 176 -2.15 6.88 24.25
N MET A 177 -2.79 6.89 25.42
CA MET A 177 -2.15 6.55 26.70
C MET A 177 -2.97 5.46 27.40
N PRO A 178 -2.88 4.20 26.92
CA PRO A 178 -3.53 3.09 27.60
C PRO A 178 -2.94 2.89 29.01
N ASP A 179 -3.60 2.05 29.81
CA ASP A 179 -3.12 1.74 31.15
C ASP A 179 -1.72 1.11 31.12
N THR A 180 -0.88 1.43 32.10
CA THR A 180 0.50 0.94 32.13
C THR A 180 0.61 -0.59 32.23
N GLU A 181 -0.45 -1.28 32.66
CA GLU A 181 -0.54 -2.74 32.65
C GLU A 181 -0.75 -3.28 31.23
N VAL A 182 -1.56 -2.59 30.42
CA VAL A 182 -1.75 -2.91 29.00
C VAL A 182 -0.43 -2.74 28.25
N ASP A 183 0.28 -1.64 28.46
CA ASP A 183 1.59 -1.41 27.82
C ASP A 183 2.60 -2.52 28.19
N ARG A 184 2.67 -2.89 29.47
CA ARG A 184 3.52 -3.99 29.94
C ARG A 184 3.11 -5.34 29.35
N SER A 185 1.81 -5.59 29.14
CA SER A 185 1.30 -6.84 28.58
C SER A 185 1.79 -7.10 27.14
N VAL A 186 2.08 -6.05 26.38
CA VAL A 186 2.63 -6.14 25.01
C VAL A 186 4.13 -5.81 24.95
N GLY A 187 4.81 -5.80 26.10
CA GLY A 187 6.27 -5.73 26.21
C GLY A 187 6.88 -4.36 25.94
N VAL A 188 6.11 -3.27 26.07
CA VAL A 188 6.57 -1.90 25.79
C VAL A 188 6.47 -0.98 27.00
N ALA A 189 7.33 0.03 27.03
CA ALA A 189 7.31 1.03 28.09
C ALA A 189 6.11 1.97 27.96
N PRO A 190 5.54 2.47 29.07
CA PRO A 190 4.39 3.37 29.03
C PRO A 190 4.56 4.57 28.11
N GLY A 191 3.51 4.94 27.39
CA GLY A 191 3.51 6.08 26.45
C GLY A 191 4.22 5.82 25.11
N TRP A 192 4.36 4.55 24.72
CA TRP A 192 4.98 4.17 23.44
C TRP A 192 4.19 4.69 22.23
N MET A 193 2.87 4.81 22.33
CA MET A 193 2.04 5.32 21.23
C MET A 193 2.38 6.78 20.90
N LEU A 194 2.49 7.64 21.92
CA LEU A 194 2.95 9.02 21.73
C LEU A 194 4.37 9.07 21.15
N ARG A 195 5.27 8.19 21.62
CA ARG A 195 6.62 8.10 21.05
C ARG A 195 6.61 7.66 19.58
N ALA A 196 5.72 6.75 19.18
CA ALA A 196 5.57 6.35 17.78
C ALA A 196 5.16 7.53 16.91
N VAL A 197 4.15 8.31 17.35
CA VAL A 197 3.72 9.53 16.64
C VAL A 197 4.84 10.58 16.60
N ALA A 198 5.58 10.79 17.70
CA ALA A 198 6.70 11.73 17.72
C ALA A 198 7.80 11.35 16.71
N ALA A 199 8.09 10.06 16.59
CA ALA A 199 9.15 9.54 15.75
C ALA A 199 8.87 9.71 14.25
N VAL A 200 7.65 9.35 13.81
CA VAL A 200 7.34 9.24 12.36
C VAL A 200 6.15 10.07 11.91
N GLY A 201 5.44 10.71 12.83
CA GLY A 201 4.19 11.44 12.57
C GLY A 201 2.97 10.53 12.51
N ASN A 202 1.82 11.11 12.22
CA ASN A 202 0.61 10.35 11.97
C ASN A 202 0.64 9.68 10.57
N TYR A 203 -0.37 8.85 10.28
CA TYR A 203 -0.47 8.16 8.99
C TYR A 203 -0.49 9.12 7.79
N GLY A 204 -1.25 10.21 7.86
CA GLY A 204 -1.29 11.24 6.83
C GLY A 204 0.06 11.89 6.57
N GLU A 205 0.82 12.26 7.60
CA GLU A 205 2.18 12.82 7.46
C GLU A 205 3.14 11.83 6.79
N ILE A 206 3.01 10.54 7.11
CA ILE A 206 3.78 9.47 6.48
C ILE A 206 3.37 9.34 5.00
N PHE A 207 2.08 9.35 4.70
CA PHE A 207 1.59 9.24 3.33
C PHE A 207 2.06 10.43 2.49
N GLU A 208 1.80 11.66 2.93
CA GLU A 208 2.06 12.86 2.15
C GLU A 208 3.56 13.01 1.82
N ARG A 209 4.46 12.70 2.78
CA ARG A 209 5.91 12.81 2.53
C ARG A 209 6.45 11.75 1.56
N ASN A 210 5.82 10.57 1.51
CA ASN A 210 6.38 9.42 0.79
C ASN A 210 5.69 9.16 -0.55
N LEU A 211 4.39 9.43 -0.64
CA LEU A 211 3.54 9.08 -1.79
C LEU A 211 2.67 10.25 -2.26
N GLY A 212 2.20 11.08 -1.33
CA GLY A 212 1.26 12.15 -1.62
C GLY A 212 1.90 13.42 -2.17
N SER A 213 1.26 14.55 -1.85
CA SER A 213 1.52 15.87 -2.41
C SER A 213 2.89 16.46 -2.04
N HIS A 214 3.53 15.93 -1.00
CA HIS A 214 4.90 16.31 -0.61
C HIS A 214 5.95 15.32 -1.12
N SER A 215 5.60 14.49 -2.10
CA SER A 215 6.50 13.55 -2.76
C SER A 215 6.57 13.82 -4.27
N PRO A 216 7.60 13.32 -4.99
CA PRO A 216 7.67 13.40 -6.45
C PRO A 216 6.60 12.58 -7.20
N PHE A 217 5.77 11.82 -6.49
CA PHE A 217 4.80 10.90 -7.08
C PHE A 217 3.39 11.49 -7.14
N ASP A 218 3.07 12.41 -6.22
CA ASP A 218 1.78 13.11 -6.15
C ASP A 218 0.57 12.17 -6.23
N ILE A 219 0.62 11.07 -5.49
CA ILE A 219 -0.44 10.06 -5.47
C ILE A 219 -1.54 10.53 -4.53
N GLU A 220 -2.77 10.65 -5.05
CA GLU A 220 -3.92 10.95 -4.21
C GLU A 220 -4.20 9.84 -3.19
N ARG A 221 -4.65 10.22 -1.99
CA ARG A 221 -4.98 9.27 -0.91
C ARG A 221 -5.98 8.18 -1.33
N GLY A 222 -6.99 8.52 -2.12
CA GLY A 222 -8.02 7.55 -2.57
C GLY A 222 -8.62 6.73 -1.41
N ARG A 223 -8.54 5.41 -1.53
CA ARG A 223 -9.01 4.44 -0.50
C ARG A 223 -8.25 4.56 0.83
N ASN A 224 -7.05 5.15 0.83
CA ASN A 224 -6.20 5.31 2.01
C ASN A 224 -6.54 6.56 2.85
N ARG A 225 -7.64 7.26 2.56
CA ARG A 225 -8.18 8.28 3.47
C ARG A 225 -8.75 7.64 4.74
N LEU A 226 -8.88 8.43 5.80
CA LEU A 226 -9.68 8.05 6.96
C LEU A 226 -11.10 7.69 6.54
N TRP A 227 -11.73 6.77 7.25
CA TRP A 227 -13.10 6.33 6.96
C TRP A 227 -14.10 7.50 7.02
N THR A 228 -13.90 8.46 7.92
CA THR A 228 -14.69 9.71 8.03
C THR A 228 -14.50 10.66 6.85
N GLN A 229 -13.53 10.40 5.99
CA GLN A 229 -13.19 11.17 4.78
C GLN A 229 -13.43 10.33 3.51
N GLY A 230 -14.29 9.31 3.58
CA GLY A 230 -14.66 8.46 2.44
C GLY A 230 -13.54 7.53 1.98
N GLY A 231 -12.62 7.15 2.87
CA GLY A 231 -11.65 6.08 2.65
C GLY A 231 -11.97 4.83 3.47
N LEU A 232 -10.98 3.94 3.60
CA LEU A 232 -11.07 2.64 4.26
C LEU A 232 -10.25 2.54 5.54
N MET A 233 -9.48 3.59 5.89
CA MET A 233 -8.67 3.60 7.11
C MET A 233 -9.59 3.83 8.31
N TYR A 234 -10.04 2.72 8.92
CA TYR A 234 -10.82 2.73 10.15
C TYR A 234 -9.94 2.53 11.37
N VAL A 235 -10.17 3.33 12.40
CA VAL A 235 -9.43 3.28 13.66
C VAL A 235 -10.30 2.61 14.72
N PRO A 236 -9.98 1.38 15.18
CA PRO A 236 -10.67 0.78 16.31
C PRO A 236 -10.37 1.57 17.60
N PRO A 237 -11.32 1.64 18.54
CA PRO A 237 -11.07 2.25 19.85
C PRO A 237 -10.01 1.45 20.62
N THR A 238 -9.18 2.13 21.41
CA THR A 238 -8.18 1.52 22.30
C THR A 238 -8.77 0.91 23.58
N ARG A 239 -10.10 0.80 23.69
CA ARG A 239 -10.86 0.31 24.85
C ARG A 239 -11.93 -0.69 24.44
#